data_AF-A0A652KCC9-F1
#
_entry.id   AF-A0A652KCC9-F1
#
_cell.length_a   1.000
_cell.length_b   1.000
_cell.length_c   1.000
_cell.angle_alpha   90.00
_cell.angle_beta   90.00
_cell.angle_gamma   90.00
#
_symmetry.space_group_name_H-M   'P 1'
#
loop_
_entity.id
_entity.type
_entity.pdbx_description
1 polymer ?
#
loop_
_entity_poly.entity_id
_entity_poly.type
_entity_poly.pdbx_seq_one_letter_code
_entity_poly.pdbx_strand_id
1 'polypeptide(L)'
;MSRGQTETLDEKHQRLLEAFVLRARRVEEHSLAADWDALVELTRMSINVRVDRDEVWISYELPPEEVVESAAARIRPILLEQENCFHMKALSALGYTCRAAP
;
A
#
# COMPACT_ATOMS: atom_id res chain seq x y z
N MET A 1 22.79 -11.28 25.01
CA MET A 1 23.00 -10.85 23.62
C MET A 1 22.82 -12.07 22.73
N SER A 2 21.63 -12.25 22.14
CA SER A 2 21.32 -13.46 21.35
C SER A 2 21.94 -13.33 19.95
N ARG A 3 22.76 -14.32 19.58
CA ARG A 3 23.34 -14.48 18.23
C ARG A 3 22.19 -14.61 17.23
N GLY A 4 22.07 -13.65 16.31
CA GLY A 4 21.13 -13.73 15.20
C GLY A 4 21.45 -14.97 14.36
N GLN A 5 20.47 -15.86 14.22
CA GLN A 5 20.54 -16.93 13.22
C GLN A 5 20.59 -16.28 11.84
N THR A 6 21.57 -16.69 11.03
CA THR A 6 21.65 -16.28 9.62
C THR A 6 20.50 -16.96 8.88
N GLU A 7 19.47 -16.18 8.54
CA GLU A 7 18.35 -16.61 7.69
C GLU A 7 18.91 -17.17 6.37
N THR A 8 18.48 -18.38 5.99
CA THR A 8 18.83 -18.96 4.69
C THR A 8 18.15 -18.19 3.55
N LEU A 9 18.69 -18.30 2.34
CA LEU A 9 18.11 -17.61 1.18
C LEU A 9 16.68 -18.09 0.89
N ASP A 10 16.41 -19.38 1.09
CA ASP A 10 15.09 -19.99 0.95
C ASP A 10 14.09 -19.43 1.96
N GLU A 11 14.45 -19.41 3.24
CA GLU A 11 13.61 -18.85 4.32
C GLU A 11 13.31 -17.37 4.07
N LYS A 12 14.30 -16.61 3.59
CA LYS A 12 14.11 -15.20 3.23
C LYS A 12 13.07 -15.03 2.12
N HIS A 13 13.20 -15.78 1.02
CA HIS A 13 12.27 -15.68 -0.10
C HIS A 13 10.87 -16.16 0.27
N GLN A 14 10.76 -17.23 1.05
CA GLN A 14 9.48 -17.71 1.59
C GLN A 14 8.79 -16.65 2.45
N ARG A 15 9.51 -16.05 3.41
CA ARG A 15 8.96 -14.99 4.27
C ARG A 15 8.46 -13.78 3.47
N LEU A 16 9.18 -13.38 2.43
CA LEU A 16 8.76 -12.26 1.56
C LEU A 16 7.47 -12.58 0.82
N LEU A 17 7.33 -13.81 0.29
CA LEU A 17 6.11 -14.27 -0.37
C LEU A 17 4.93 -14.34 0.60
N GLU A 18 5.11 -14.95 1.77
CA GLU A 18 4.07 -15.05 2.80
C GLU A 18 3.60 -13.68 3.26
N ALA A 19 4.53 -12.76 3.54
CA ALA A 19 4.20 -11.39 3.93
C ALA A 19 3.42 -10.65 2.83
N PHE A 20 3.81 -10.84 1.57
CA PHE A 20 3.10 -10.25 0.43
C PHE A 20 1.68 -10.83 0.28
N VAL A 21 1.52 -12.15 0.30
CA VAL A 21 0.22 -12.83 0.12
C VAL A 21 -0.76 -12.43 1.22
N LEU A 22 -0.33 -12.42 2.48
CA LEU A 22 -1.18 -11.99 3.60
C LEU A 22 -1.68 -10.56 3.39
N ARG A 23 -0.82 -9.67 2.90
CA ARG A 23 -1.21 -8.28 2.70
C ARG A 23 -2.08 -8.10 1.46
N ALA A 24 -1.77 -8.78 0.36
CA ALA A 24 -2.56 -8.78 -0.87
C ALA A 24 -4.00 -9.23 -0.61
N ARG A 25 -4.21 -10.32 0.15
CA ARG A 25 -5.56 -10.78 0.55
C ARG A 25 -6.33 -9.71 1.33
N ARG A 26 -5.68 -9.04 2.28
CA ARG A 26 -6.32 -7.93 3.04
C ARG A 26 -6.65 -6.72 2.18
N VAL A 27 -5.95 -6.52 1.06
CA VAL A 27 -6.28 -5.48 0.08
C VAL A 27 -7.50 -5.92 -0.72
N GLU A 28 -7.50 -7.15 -1.23
CA GLU A 28 -8.62 -7.75 -1.98
C GLU A 28 -9.93 -7.78 -1.19
N GLU A 29 -9.89 -8.17 0.08
CA GLU A 29 -11.07 -8.23 0.96
C GLU A 29 -11.64 -6.84 1.30
N HIS A 30 -10.95 -5.75 0.97
CA HIS A 30 -11.39 -4.41 1.33
C HIS A 30 -12.38 -3.83 0.33
N SER A 31 -13.44 -3.20 0.83
CA SER A 31 -14.51 -2.60 0.01
C SER A 31 -14.00 -1.61 -1.05
N LEU A 32 -12.97 -0.80 -0.73
CA LEU A 32 -12.35 0.14 -1.68
C LEU A 32 -11.57 -0.53 -2.82
N ALA A 33 -11.18 -1.80 -2.69
CA ALA A 33 -10.56 -2.54 -3.79
C ALA A 33 -11.61 -3.00 -4.81
N ALA A 34 -12.86 -3.16 -4.38
CA ALA A 34 -13.98 -3.53 -5.24
C ALA A 34 -14.65 -2.32 -5.93
N ASP A 35 -14.43 -1.10 -5.41
CA ASP A 35 -15.03 0.14 -5.92
C ASP A 35 -13.94 1.11 -6.42
N TRP A 36 -13.64 1.01 -7.71
CA TRP A 36 -12.65 1.84 -8.39
C TRP A 36 -13.00 3.32 -8.37
N ASP A 37 -14.29 3.65 -8.53
CA ASP A 37 -14.75 5.03 -8.58
C ASP A 37 -14.58 5.69 -7.21
N ALA A 38 -14.93 4.98 -6.13
CA ALA A 38 -14.67 5.45 -4.76
C ALA A 38 -13.17 5.68 -4.49
N LEU A 39 -12.28 4.81 -5.02
CA LEU A 39 -10.84 5.00 -4.90
C LEU A 39 -10.37 6.26 -5.64
N VAL A 40 -10.86 6.50 -6.85
CA VAL A 40 -10.53 7.71 -7.64
C VAL A 40 -11.03 8.97 -6.95
N GLU A 41 -12.22 8.94 -6.35
CA GLU A 41 -12.75 10.09 -5.60
C GLU A 41 -11.87 10.47 -4.40
N LEU A 42 -11.22 9.51 -3.72
CA LEU A 42 -10.25 9.80 -2.66
C LEU A 42 -9.01 10.57 -3.14
N THR A 43 -8.73 10.58 -4.45
CA THR A 43 -7.61 11.36 -5.03
C THR A 43 -8.01 12.80 -5.36
N ARG A 44 -9.30 13.14 -5.29
CA ARG A 44 -9.81 14.46 -5.62
C ARG A 44 -9.83 15.32 -4.37
N MET A 45 -9.35 16.56 -4.52
CA MET A 45 -9.46 17.60 -3.52
C MET A 45 -10.25 18.76 -4.13
N SER A 46 -11.27 19.23 -3.43
CA SER A 46 -12.04 20.40 -3.87
C SER A 46 -11.50 21.64 -3.16
N ILE A 47 -11.17 22.67 -3.94
CA ILE A 47 -10.74 23.97 -3.43
C ILE A 47 -11.88 24.96 -3.66
N ASN A 48 -12.45 25.45 -2.57
CA ASN A 48 -13.50 26.45 -2.60
C ASN A 48 -12.89 27.82 -2.30
N VAL A 49 -12.98 28.72 -3.28
CA VAL A 49 -12.51 30.11 -3.17
C VAL A 49 -13.72 31.03 -3.08
N ARG A 50 -13.81 31.78 -1.99
CA ARG A 50 -14.82 32.81 -1.78
C ARG A 50 -14.13 34.17 -1.67
N VAL A 51 -14.54 35.11 -2.51
CA VAL A 51 -14.08 36.50 -2.46
C VAL A 51 -15.21 37.35 -1.89
N ASP A 52 -14.92 38.12 -0.84
CA ASP A 52 -15.85 39.08 -0.26
C ASP A 52 -15.14 40.42 -0.03
N ARG A 53 -15.55 41.44 -0.77
CA ARG A 53 -14.91 42.77 -0.82
C ARG A 53 -13.40 42.67 -1.07
N ASP A 54 -12.58 42.88 -0.04
CA ASP A 54 -11.12 42.86 -0.06
C ASP A 54 -10.52 41.59 0.59
N GLU A 55 -11.36 40.65 1.02
CA GLU A 55 -10.94 39.40 1.64
C GLU A 55 -11.12 38.21 0.69
N VAL A 56 -10.11 37.34 0.66
CA VAL A 56 -10.13 36.07 -0.06
C VAL A 56 -10.08 34.94 0.95
N TRP A 57 -11.14 34.13 0.95
CA TRP A 57 -11.26 32.93 1.76
C TRP A 57 -11.02 31.70 0.89
N ILE A 58 -10.06 30.87 1.28
CA ILE A 58 -9.75 29.61 0.62
C ILE A 58 -10.08 28.49 1.61
N SER A 59 -10.94 27.56 1.20
CA SER A 59 -11.28 26.38 1.98
C SER A 59 -11.02 25.13 1.15
N TYR A 60 -10.54 24.09 1.83
CA TYR A 60 -10.23 22.79 1.23
C TYR A 60 -11.25 21.78 1.76
N GLU A 61 -11.95 21.11 0.86
CA GLU A 61 -12.72 19.92 1.19
C GLU A 61 -11.84 18.71 0.93
N LEU A 62 -11.49 18.03 2.02
CA LEU A 62 -10.66 16.83 2.00
C LEU A 62 -11.56 15.60 2.20
N PRO A 63 -11.22 14.46 1.58
CA PRO A 63 -11.89 13.20 1.87
C PRO A 63 -11.72 12.78 3.34
N PRO A 64 -12.59 11.90 3.86
CA PRO A 64 -12.50 11.45 5.25
C PRO A 64 -11.13 10.84 5.57
N GLU A 65 -10.46 11.38 6.59
CA GLU A 65 -9.07 11.02 6.95
C GLU A 65 -8.89 9.52 7.17
N GLU A 66 -9.76 8.89 7.97
CA GLU A 66 -9.70 7.45 8.24
C GLU A 66 -9.72 6.62 6.95
N VAL A 67 -10.52 7.01 5.96
CA VAL A 67 -10.65 6.29 4.70
C VAL A 67 -9.37 6.43 3.88
N VAL A 68 -8.79 7.63 3.83
CA VAL A 68 -7.52 7.91 3.15
C VAL A 68 -6.38 7.13 3.79
N GLU A 69 -6.24 7.17 5.12
CA GLU A 69 -5.19 6.43 5.83
C GLU A 69 -5.34 4.92 5.66
N SER A 70 -6.57 4.43 5.70
CA SER A 70 -6.93 3.04 5.48
C SER A 70 -6.54 2.58 4.06
N ALA A 71 -6.84 3.38 3.03
CA ALA A 71 -6.44 3.11 1.65
C ALA A 71 -4.92 3.20 1.48
N ALA A 72 -4.28 4.24 2.01
CA ALA A 72 -2.84 4.45 1.98
C ALA A 72 -2.09 3.26 2.60
N ALA A 73 -2.52 2.81 3.78
CA ALA A 73 -1.93 1.65 4.45
C ALA A 73 -1.97 0.40 3.57
N ARG A 74 -3.04 0.21 2.80
CA ARG A 74 -3.28 -0.95 1.94
C ARG A 74 -2.41 -0.96 0.69
N ILE A 75 -2.09 0.21 0.12
CA ILE A 75 -1.20 0.32 -1.06
C ILE A 75 0.30 0.38 -0.72
N ARG A 76 0.68 0.47 0.57
CA ARG A 76 2.09 0.40 1.02
C ARG A 76 2.94 -0.72 0.39
N PRO A 77 2.44 -1.96 0.22
CA PRO A 77 3.15 -3.04 -0.47
C PRO A 77 3.53 -2.72 -1.92
N ILE A 78 2.82 -1.79 -2.55
CA ILE A 78 3.06 -1.36 -3.92
C ILE A 78 4.00 -0.15 -3.95
N LEU A 79 3.93 0.74 -2.95
CA LEU A 79 4.66 2.01 -2.94
C LEU A 79 5.99 1.99 -2.17
N LEU A 80 6.11 1.19 -1.10
CA LEU A 80 7.21 1.29 -0.16
C LEU A 80 8.24 0.18 -0.38
N GLU A 81 9.31 0.51 -1.10
CA GLU A 81 10.42 -0.41 -1.41
C GLU A 81 11.08 -1.01 -0.17
N GLN A 82 11.09 -0.28 0.95
CA GLN A 82 11.73 -0.70 2.18
C GLN A 82 10.94 -1.80 2.90
N GLU A 83 9.65 -1.98 2.60
CA GLU A 83 8.81 -2.99 3.25
C GLU A 83 9.13 -4.40 2.78
N ASN A 84 8.97 -5.38 3.68
CA ASN A 84 9.16 -6.80 3.35
C ASN A 84 8.10 -7.30 2.36
N CYS A 85 6.88 -6.75 2.41
CA CYS A 85 5.82 -7.05 1.47
C CYS A 85 5.88 -6.19 0.20
N PHE A 86 7.02 -5.58 -0.14
CA PHE A 86 7.11 -4.83 -1.39
C PHE A 86 6.94 -5.76 -2.60
N HIS A 87 6.06 -5.40 -3.54
CA HIS A 87 5.68 -6.26 -4.67
C HIS A 87 6.88 -6.73 -5.51
N MET A 88 7.90 -5.89 -5.74
CA MET A 88 9.09 -6.33 -6.47
C MET A 88 9.93 -7.36 -5.71
N LYS A 89 9.97 -7.29 -4.37
CA LYS A 89 10.63 -8.32 -3.54
C LYS A 89 9.87 -9.64 -3.64
N ALA A 90 8.54 -9.59 -3.65
CA ALA A 90 7.70 -10.77 -3.86
C ALA A 90 7.88 -11.36 -5.26
N LEU A 91 7.89 -10.55 -6.32
CA LEU A 91 8.16 -11.02 -7.69
C LEU A 91 9.56 -11.62 -7.83
N SER A 92 10.57 -11.02 -7.19
CA SER A 92 11.93 -11.56 -7.17
C SER A 92 11.98 -12.91 -6.46
N ALA A 93 11.29 -13.05 -5.33
CA ALA A 93 11.17 -14.30 -4.59
C ALA A 93 10.43 -15.37 -5.39
N LEU A 94 9.33 -15.00 -6.06
CA LEU A 94 8.60 -15.89 -6.94
C LEU A 94 9.50 -16.41 -8.07
N GLY A 95 10.24 -15.53 -8.73
CA GLY A 95 11.18 -15.92 -9.77
C GLY A 95 12.33 -16.80 -9.28
N TYR A 96 12.76 -16.63 -8.03
CA TYR A 96 13.70 -17.57 -7.39
C TYR A 96 13.07 -18.94 -7.19
N THR A 97 11.89 -19.01 -6.57
CA THR A 97 11.17 -20.27 -6.32
C THR A 97 10.83 -21.02 -7.61
N CYS A 98 10.36 -20.33 -8.66
CA CYS A 98 10.06 -20.96 -9.95
C CYS A 98 11.29 -21.54 -10.65
N ARG A 99 12.49 -20.98 -10.42
CA ARG A 99 13.75 -21.54 -10.96
C ARG A 99 14.27 -22.73 -10.16
N ALA A 100 13.94 -22.80 -8.88
CA ALA A 100 14.30 -23.90 -7.99
C ALA A 100 13.29 -25.07 -8.07
N ALA A 101 12.12 -24.86 -8.67
CA ALA A 101 11.13 -25.90 -8.90
C ALA A 101 11.62 -26.90 -9.98
N PRO A 102 11.45 -28.22 -9.77
CA PRO A 102 11.87 -29.25 -10.71
C PRO A 102 11.04 -29.28 -12.01
#